data_AF-A0A067N2B9-F1
#
_entry.id   AF-A0A067N2B9-F1
#
_cell.length_a   1.000
_cell.length_b   1.000
_cell.length_c   1.000
_cell.angle_alpha   90.00
_cell.angle_beta   90.00
_cell.angle_gamma   90.00
#
_symmetry.space_group_name_H-M   'P 1'
#
loop_
_entity.id
_entity.type
_entity.pdbx_description
1 polymer ?
#
loop_
_entity_poly.entity_id
_entity_poly.type
_entity_poly.pdbx_seq_one_letter_code
_entity_poly.pdbx_strand_id
1 'polypeptide(L)'
;FAKPLYDWLMSVVEAACHVRRDCHILTPALQPYHQGEMVQWGLNMGPRHRHILGWAKSFRRKLSELALKALDTDAIGATSLFWALARAYPPAEVIDPLQDYLDKAALPSMGTLHVASGCGFAIEVDDLIYDFSTARRAPPEGLATYRYAS
;
A
#
# COMPACT_ATOMS: atom_id res chain seq x y z
N PHE A 1 -10.74 20.50 0.84
CA PHE A 1 -9.78 19.52 1.38
C PHE A 1 -10.33 18.09 1.42
N ALA A 2 -11.43 17.79 2.12
CA ALA A 2 -11.92 16.40 2.25
C ALA A 2 -12.24 15.70 0.91
N LYS A 3 -12.99 16.37 0.01
CA LYS A 3 -13.30 15.82 -1.31
C LYS A 3 -12.04 15.62 -2.17
N PRO A 4 -11.16 16.62 -2.35
CA PRO A 4 -9.88 16.44 -3.06
C PRO A 4 -9.04 15.28 -2.54
N LEU A 5 -8.91 15.15 -1.21
CA LEU A 5 -8.17 14.06 -0.60
C LEU A 5 -8.79 12.69 -0.90
N TYR A 6 -10.12 12.60 -0.83
CA TYR A 6 -10.85 11.39 -1.20
C TYR A 6 -10.64 11.03 -2.67
N ASP A 7 -10.76 12.01 -3.58
CA ASP A 7 -10.57 11.80 -5.02
C ASP A 7 -9.14 11.31 -5.31
N TRP A 8 -8.13 11.91 -4.66
CA TRP A 8 -6.75 11.44 -4.76
C TRP A 8 -6.59 10.00 -4.26
N LEU A 9 -7.07 9.68 -3.05
CA LEU A 9 -7.01 8.30 -2.50
C LEU A 9 -7.66 7.28 -3.45
N MET A 10 -8.83 7.62 -4.00
CA MET A 10 -9.52 6.78 -4.97
C MET A 10 -8.68 6.60 -6.24
N SER A 11 -8.07 7.66 -6.77
CA SER A 11 -7.19 7.54 -7.94
C SER A 11 -5.98 6.64 -7.68
N VAL A 12 -5.38 6.68 -6.48
CA VAL A 12 -4.26 5.80 -6.11
C VAL A 12 -4.72 4.33 -6.09
N VAL A 13 -5.86 4.05 -5.48
CA VAL A 13 -6.46 2.70 -5.43
C VAL A 13 -6.78 2.19 -6.83
N GLU A 14 -7.47 2.99 -7.63
CA GLU A 14 -7.84 2.64 -9.01
C GLU A 14 -6.62 2.37 -9.87
N ALA A 15 -5.63 3.26 -9.81
CA ALA A 15 -4.38 3.11 -10.55
C ALA A 15 -3.64 1.84 -10.11
N ALA A 16 -3.52 1.59 -8.79
CA ALA A 16 -2.87 0.41 -8.25
C ALA A 16 -3.54 -0.89 -8.73
N CYS A 17 -4.86 -0.99 -8.61
CA CYS A 17 -5.63 -2.16 -9.04
C CYS A 17 -5.48 -2.41 -10.55
N HIS A 18 -5.52 -1.35 -11.36
CA HIS A 18 -5.42 -1.45 -12.81
C HIS A 18 -4.05 -1.92 -13.34
N VAL A 19 -2.96 -1.59 -12.63
CA VAL A 19 -1.58 -1.86 -13.10
C VAL A 19 -0.89 -3.03 -12.39
N ARG A 20 -1.30 -3.37 -11.17
CA ARG A 20 -0.70 -4.44 -10.35
C ARG A 20 -1.46 -5.75 -10.48
N ARG A 21 -0.80 -6.85 -10.17
CA ARG A 21 -1.32 -8.22 -10.17
C ARG A 21 -2.33 -8.40 -9.05
N ASP A 22 -3.48 -8.96 -9.42
CA ASP A 22 -4.53 -9.34 -8.48
C ASP A 22 -4.04 -10.45 -7.56
N CYS A 23 -4.27 -10.27 -6.28
CA CYS A 23 -4.02 -11.23 -5.22
C CYS A 23 -5.19 -12.20 -5.20
N HIS A 24 -5.16 -13.21 -6.08
CA HIS A 24 -6.15 -14.28 -6.02
C HIS A 24 -5.96 -15.08 -4.72
N ILE A 25 -6.80 -14.79 -3.72
CA ILE A 25 -6.86 -15.55 -2.46
C ILE A 25 -7.52 -16.92 -2.69
N LEU A 26 -8.34 -17.05 -3.73
CA LEU A 26 -9.11 -18.26 -4.05
C LEU A 26 -8.49 -19.06 -5.20
N THR A 27 -8.73 -20.38 -5.22
CA THR A 27 -8.32 -21.26 -6.31
C THR A 27 -9.10 -20.93 -7.60
N PRO A 28 -8.58 -21.26 -8.79
CA PRO A 28 -9.28 -20.98 -10.06
C PRO A 28 -10.70 -21.54 -10.14
N ALA A 29 -10.99 -22.61 -9.38
CA ALA A 29 -12.32 -23.24 -9.31
C ALA A 29 -13.32 -22.50 -8.39
N LEU A 30 -12.83 -21.59 -7.56
CA LEU A 30 -13.62 -20.79 -6.59
C LEU A 30 -13.50 -19.29 -6.86
N GLN A 31 -12.95 -18.89 -8.01
CA GLN A 31 -12.88 -17.48 -8.38
C GLN A 31 -14.32 -16.98 -8.57
N PRO A 32 -14.83 -16.11 -7.69
CA PRO A 32 -16.20 -15.64 -7.82
C PRO A 32 -16.29 -14.81 -9.10
N TYR A 33 -17.44 -14.84 -9.78
CA TYR A 33 -17.76 -14.00 -10.94
C TYR A 33 -17.87 -12.50 -10.58
N HIS A 34 -17.03 -11.98 -9.68
CA HIS A 34 -17.00 -10.56 -9.33
C HIS A 34 -15.97 -9.82 -10.19
N GLN A 35 -16.26 -8.56 -10.47
CA GLN A 35 -15.33 -7.63 -11.12
C GLN A 35 -14.35 -6.98 -10.12
N GLY A 36 -14.36 -7.43 -8.86
CA GLY A 36 -13.48 -6.93 -7.82
C GLY A 36 -12.03 -7.35 -8.01
N GLU A 37 -11.12 -6.42 -7.75
CA GLU A 37 -9.67 -6.61 -7.82
C GLU A 37 -9.05 -6.27 -6.46
N MET A 38 -8.14 -7.11 -5.98
CA MET A 38 -7.35 -6.87 -4.77
C MET A 38 -5.88 -6.88 -5.13
N VAL A 39 -5.13 -5.84 -4.80
CA VAL A 39 -3.70 -5.81 -5.10
C VAL A 39 -2.89 -5.60 -3.84
N GLN A 40 -1.70 -6.19 -3.85
CA GLN A 40 -0.72 -6.07 -2.78
C GLN A 40 0.54 -5.36 -3.28
N TRP A 41 1.12 -4.55 -2.41
CA TRP A 41 2.46 -4.00 -2.55
C TRP A 41 3.23 -4.06 -1.24
N GLY A 42 4.52 -3.74 -1.31
CA GLY A 42 5.42 -3.86 -0.18
C GLY A 42 5.97 -5.27 -0.01
N LEU A 43 6.27 -5.63 1.22
CA LEU A 43 6.92 -6.87 1.58
C LEU A 43 5.93 -8.04 1.45
N ASN A 44 6.36 -9.12 0.81
CA ASN A 44 5.58 -10.35 0.72
C ASN A 44 6.48 -11.60 0.76
N MET A 45 5.86 -12.77 0.87
CA MET A 45 6.55 -14.07 0.91
C MET A 45 6.87 -14.64 -0.48
N GLY A 46 6.78 -13.83 -1.54
CA GLY A 46 7.02 -14.30 -2.90
C GLY A 46 6.01 -15.36 -3.39
N PRO A 47 6.35 -16.10 -4.46
CA PRO A 47 5.50 -17.16 -4.99
C PRO A 47 5.30 -18.31 -3.99
N ARG A 48 4.13 -18.97 -4.01
CA ARG A 48 3.82 -20.14 -3.14
C ARG A 48 4.81 -21.30 -3.24
N HIS A 49 5.57 -21.41 -4.32
CA HIS A 49 6.58 -22.46 -4.50
C HIS A 49 7.99 -22.01 -4.10
N ARG A 50 8.18 -20.73 -3.77
CA ARG A 50 9.43 -20.10 -3.33
C ARG A 50 9.11 -19.02 -2.30
N HIS A 51 8.99 -19.45 -1.05
CA HIS A 51 8.73 -18.62 0.12
C HIS A 51 9.95 -17.75 0.48
N ILE A 52 10.25 -16.76 -0.35
CA ILE A 52 11.37 -15.83 -0.15
C ILE A 52 10.76 -14.49 0.21
N LEU A 53 11.07 -14.01 1.41
CA LEU A 53 10.67 -12.69 1.87
C LEU A 53 11.36 -11.62 1.03
N GLY A 54 10.59 -10.72 0.43
CA GLY A 54 11.13 -9.64 -0.39
C GLY A 54 10.06 -8.67 -0.88
N TRP A 55 10.50 -7.63 -1.58
CA TRP A 55 9.59 -6.63 -2.15
C TRP A 55 8.78 -7.23 -3.31
N ALA A 56 7.47 -7.06 -3.25
CA ALA A 56 6.54 -7.59 -4.22
C ALA A 56 6.80 -7.03 -5.63
N LYS A 57 6.99 -7.92 -6.60
CA LYS A 57 6.96 -7.58 -8.03
C LYS A 57 5.53 -7.71 -8.55
N SER A 58 4.72 -6.68 -8.35
CA SER A 58 3.28 -6.73 -8.66
C SER A 58 2.87 -6.11 -9.99
N PHE A 59 3.65 -5.23 -10.62
CA PHE A 59 3.26 -4.62 -11.90
C PHE A 59 3.10 -5.64 -13.05
N ARG A 60 1.97 -5.58 -13.77
CA ARG A 60 1.67 -6.42 -14.94
C ARG A 60 2.10 -5.78 -16.26
N ARG A 61 2.12 -4.45 -16.31
CA ARG A 61 2.42 -3.67 -17.52
C ARG A 61 3.89 -3.25 -17.56
N LYS A 62 4.43 -3.10 -18.78
CA LYS A 62 5.72 -2.45 -18.98
C LYS A 62 5.51 -0.93 -18.86
N LEU A 63 5.93 -0.38 -17.75
CA LEU A 63 5.93 1.06 -17.48
C LEU A 63 7.38 1.55 -17.42
N SER A 64 7.59 2.84 -17.61
CA SER A 64 8.91 3.44 -17.39
C SER A 64 9.27 3.37 -15.90
N GLU A 65 10.56 3.36 -15.58
CA GLU A 65 11.03 3.37 -14.18
C GLU A 65 10.47 4.57 -13.40
N LEU A 66 10.38 5.73 -14.05
CA LEU A 66 9.77 6.93 -13.48
C LEU A 66 8.30 6.71 -13.11
N ALA A 67 7.51 6.11 -14.00
CA ALA A 67 6.10 5.83 -13.75
C ALA A 67 5.91 4.76 -12.66
N LEU A 68 6.76 3.73 -12.63
CA LEU A 68 6.77 2.73 -11.56
C LEU A 68 7.04 3.36 -10.20
N LYS A 69 8.06 4.24 -10.14
CA LYS A 69 8.42 4.95 -8.92
C LYS A 69 7.31 5.89 -8.46
N ALA A 70 6.68 6.63 -9.37
CA ALA A 70 5.55 7.50 -9.04
C ALA A 70 4.38 6.71 -8.43
N LEU A 71 3.95 5.62 -9.09
CA LEU A 71 2.88 4.75 -8.60
C LEU A 71 3.19 4.08 -7.25
N ASP A 72 4.46 3.72 -7.02
CA ASP A 72 4.90 3.19 -5.73
C ASP A 72 4.96 4.29 -4.65
N THR A 73 5.40 5.50 -4.99
CA THR A 73 5.40 6.65 -4.08
C THR A 73 3.98 7.02 -3.66
N ASP A 74 3.04 7.07 -4.59
CA ASP A 74 1.62 7.33 -4.30
C ASP A 74 1.02 6.25 -3.41
N ALA A 75 1.28 4.98 -3.70
CA ALA A 75 0.81 3.86 -2.89
C ALA A 75 1.38 3.93 -1.45
N ILE A 76 2.68 4.25 -1.31
CA ILE A 76 3.31 4.48 0.00
C ILE A 76 2.65 5.66 0.71
N GLY A 77 2.41 6.77 0.01
CA GLY A 77 1.76 7.95 0.56
C GLY A 77 0.36 7.62 1.08
N ALA A 78 -0.45 6.93 0.28
CA ALA A 78 -1.81 6.56 0.63
C ALA A 78 -1.86 5.61 1.84
N THR A 79 -1.04 4.55 1.85
CA THR A 79 -1.02 3.63 3.01
C THR A 79 -0.45 4.30 4.26
N SER A 80 0.57 5.15 4.11
CA SER A 80 1.18 5.84 5.25
C SER A 80 0.25 6.90 5.84
N LEU A 81 -0.52 7.61 5.01
CA LEU A 81 -1.58 8.49 5.47
C LEU A 81 -2.66 7.71 6.23
N PHE A 82 -3.14 6.60 5.66
CA PHE A 82 -4.10 5.74 6.34
C PHE A 82 -3.57 5.23 7.68
N TRP A 83 -2.31 4.81 7.74
CA TRP A 83 -1.66 4.38 8.98
C TRP A 83 -1.53 5.51 10.00
N ALA A 84 -1.18 6.71 9.57
CA ALA A 84 -1.11 7.88 10.45
C ALA A 84 -2.48 8.20 11.06
N LEU A 85 -3.55 8.14 10.27
CA LEU A 85 -4.92 8.28 10.75
C LEU A 85 -5.29 7.14 11.71
N ALA A 86 -5.02 5.89 11.33
CA ALA A 86 -5.31 4.71 12.15
C ALA A 86 -4.59 4.74 13.51
N ARG A 87 -3.45 5.43 13.62
CA ARG A 87 -2.74 5.66 14.88
C ARG A 87 -3.29 6.84 15.69
N ALA A 88 -3.94 7.81 15.06
CA ALA A 88 -4.41 9.02 15.71
C ALA A 88 -5.78 8.86 16.40
N TYR A 89 -6.59 7.89 15.99
CA TYR A 89 -7.95 7.71 16.50
C TYR A 89 -8.09 6.78 17.73
N PRO A 90 -7.45 5.59 17.77
CA PRO A 90 -7.62 4.68 18.90
C PRO A 90 -6.95 5.20 20.17
N PRO A 91 -7.44 4.80 21.36
CA PRO A 91 -6.74 5.04 22.63
C PRO A 91 -5.34 4.41 22.65
N ALA A 92 -4.43 4.99 23.43
CA ALA A 92 -3.06 4.54 23.58
C ALA A 92 -2.98 3.05 23.98
N GLU A 93 -3.89 2.59 24.85
CA GLU A 93 -3.93 1.21 25.33
C GLU A 93 -4.19 0.19 24.21
N VAL A 94 -4.74 0.63 23.08
CA VAL A 94 -5.01 -0.22 21.91
C VAL A 94 -3.86 -0.17 20.91
N ILE A 95 -3.31 1.02 20.63
CA ILE A 95 -2.32 1.19 19.56
C ILE A 95 -0.89 0.89 20.00
N ASP A 96 -0.54 1.16 21.27
CA ASP A 96 0.83 0.98 21.77
C ASP A 96 1.27 -0.50 21.74
N PRO A 97 0.44 -1.48 22.17
CA PRO A 97 0.82 -2.90 22.06
C PRO A 97 1.06 -3.35 20.61
N LEU A 98 0.30 -2.78 19.66
CA LEU A 98 0.49 -3.07 18.24
C LEU A 98 1.80 -2.46 17.72
N GLN A 99 2.11 -1.22 18.10
CA GLN A 99 3.36 -0.57 17.72
C GLN A 99 4.56 -1.30 18.31
N ASP A 100 4.48 -1.72 19.58
CA ASP A 100 5.51 -2.52 20.24
C ASP A 100 5.74 -3.85 19.53
N TYR A 101 4.67 -4.51 19.08
CA TYR A 101 4.77 -5.76 18.33
C TYR A 101 5.49 -5.53 16.99
N LEU A 102 5.09 -4.49 16.24
CA LEU A 102 5.71 -4.15 14.96
C LEU A 102 7.19 -3.78 15.13
N ASP A 103 7.53 -3.02 16.16
CA ASP A 103 8.91 -2.62 16.46
C ASP A 103 9.77 -3.83 16.86
N LYS A 104 9.20 -4.79 17.63
CA LYS A 104 9.89 -6.05 18.01
C LYS A 104 10.04 -7.03 16.84
N ALA A 105 9.15 -7.00 15.86
CA ALA A 105 9.20 -7.88 14.69
C ALA A 105 10.39 -7.56 13.76
N ALA A 106 11.11 -6.45 13.99
CA ALA A 106 12.26 -6.00 13.20
C ALA A 106 11.95 -5.92 11.69
N LEU A 107 10.69 -5.66 11.35
CA LEU A 107 10.25 -5.49 9.97
C LEU A 107 10.64 -4.09 9.47
N PRO A 108 11.01 -3.94 8.20
CA PRO A 108 11.26 -2.63 7.63
C PRO A 108 9.97 -1.80 7.61
N SER A 109 10.09 -0.47 7.59
CA SER A 109 8.95 0.38 7.25
C SER A 109 8.56 0.17 5.79
N MET A 110 7.38 0.64 5.39
CA MET A 110 6.90 0.47 4.02
C MET A 110 7.92 0.98 2.99
N GLY A 111 8.27 0.08 2.09
CA GLY A 111 8.95 0.33 0.83
C GLY A 111 8.33 -0.53 -0.24
N THR A 112 8.86 -0.46 -1.44
CA THR A 112 8.49 -1.30 -2.58
C THR A 112 9.76 -1.71 -3.33
N LEU A 113 9.60 -2.41 -4.46
CA LEU A 113 10.72 -2.74 -5.33
C LEU A 113 11.40 -1.50 -5.93
N HIS A 114 10.65 -0.41 -6.16
CA HIS A 114 11.16 0.81 -6.81
C HIS A 114 11.39 1.98 -5.84
N VAL A 115 10.90 1.88 -4.60
CA VAL A 115 11.08 2.88 -3.56
C VAL A 115 11.62 2.19 -2.30
N ALA A 116 12.85 2.52 -1.93
CA ALA A 116 13.48 1.95 -0.75
C ALA A 116 12.64 2.24 0.51
N SER A 117 12.66 1.27 1.45
CA SER A 117 12.15 1.47 2.81
C SER A 117 12.84 2.66 3.48
N GLY A 118 12.14 3.35 4.38
CA GLY A 118 12.67 4.52 5.06
C GLY A 118 11.63 5.33 5.83
N CYS A 119 12.00 6.57 6.13
CA CYS A 119 11.13 7.55 6.77
C CYS A 119 10.56 8.52 5.73
N GLY A 120 9.45 9.15 6.07
CA GLY A 120 8.83 10.20 5.28
C GLY A 120 8.02 9.70 4.09
N PHE A 121 6.91 10.40 3.83
CA PHE A 121 6.07 10.20 2.65
C PHE A 121 5.47 11.54 2.24
N ALA A 122 5.00 11.62 1.01
CA ALA A 122 4.29 12.78 0.50
C ALA A 122 2.96 12.34 -0.12
N ILE A 123 2.00 13.26 -0.16
CA ILE A 123 0.76 13.11 -0.92
C ILE A 123 0.57 14.38 -1.75
N GLU A 124 -0.03 14.25 -2.93
CA GLU A 124 -0.31 15.36 -3.84
C GLU A 124 -1.81 15.54 -3.97
N VAL A 125 -2.36 16.65 -3.48
CA VAL A 125 -3.80 16.92 -3.48
C VAL A 125 -4.03 18.31 -4.06
N ASP A 126 -4.81 18.42 -5.13
CA ASP A 126 -5.03 19.68 -5.87
C ASP A 126 -3.72 20.40 -6.24
N ASP A 127 -2.76 19.67 -6.83
CA ASP A 127 -1.43 20.17 -7.21
C ASP A 127 -0.56 20.69 -6.03
N LEU A 128 -0.99 20.47 -4.79
CA LEU A 128 -0.24 20.78 -3.57
C LEU A 128 0.39 19.51 -3.00
N ILE A 129 1.71 19.55 -2.84
CA ILE A 129 2.47 18.48 -2.20
C ILE A 129 2.51 18.71 -0.69
N TYR A 130 1.93 17.78 0.06
CA TYR A 130 2.03 17.70 1.50
C TYR A 130 3.14 16.72 1.86
N ASP A 131 4.27 17.25 2.33
CA ASP A 131 5.44 16.47 2.71
C ASP A 131 5.45 16.16 4.23
N PHE A 132 5.49 14.88 4.56
CA PHE A 132 5.60 14.36 5.92
C PHE A 132 6.99 13.77 6.17
N SER A 133 8.04 14.52 5.87
CA SER A 133 9.45 14.08 5.87
C SER A 133 9.93 13.34 7.12
N THR A 134 9.38 13.63 8.30
CA THR A 134 9.74 12.98 9.57
C THR A 134 8.77 11.89 10.03
N ALA A 135 7.66 11.69 9.32
CA ALA A 135 6.65 10.71 9.71
C ALA A 135 7.11 9.28 9.36
N ARG A 136 6.85 8.34 10.28
CA ARG A 136 7.00 6.91 9.97
C ARG A 136 6.01 6.52 8.87
N ARG A 137 6.48 5.76 7.89
CA ARG A 137 5.61 5.11 6.91
C ARG A 137 4.77 4.02 7.56
N ALA A 138 3.79 3.53 6.80
CA ALA A 138 3.00 2.36 7.14
C ALA A 138 3.85 1.10 7.44
N PRO A 139 3.24 0.05 8.04
CA PRO A 139 3.80 -1.29 8.07
C PRO A 139 4.25 -1.78 6.67
N PRO A 140 5.11 -2.79 6.58
CA PRO A 140 5.80 -3.15 5.33
C PRO A 140 4.90 -3.63 4.19
N GLU A 141 3.62 -3.93 4.43
CA GLU A 141 2.68 -4.50 3.48
C GLU A 141 1.47 -3.59 3.30
N GLY A 142 1.06 -3.38 2.05
CA GLY A 142 -0.13 -2.61 1.69
C GLY A 142 -1.08 -3.43 0.82
N LEU A 143 -2.38 -3.27 1.07
CA LEU A 143 -3.46 -3.87 0.31
C LEU A 143 -4.44 -2.79 -0.15
N ALA A 144 -4.91 -2.89 -1.38
CA ALA A 144 -6.08 -2.16 -1.85
C ALA A 144 -7.05 -3.08 -2.54
N THR A 145 -8.33 -2.75 -2.41
CA THR A 145 -9.44 -3.43 -3.06
C THR A 145 -10.26 -2.41 -3.85
N TYR A 146 -10.72 -2.82 -5.02
CA TYR A 146 -11.53 -1.98 -5.89
C TYR A 146 -12.60 -2.84 -6.56
N ARG A 147 -13.80 -2.28 -6.80
CA ARG A 147 -14.93 -2.94 -7.51
C ARG A 147 -15.47 -4.24 -6.92
N TYR A 148 -15.20 -4.53 -5.66
CA TYR A 148 -16.03 -5.50 -4.92
C TYR A 148 -17.40 -4.86 -4.67
N ALA A 149 -18.31 -5.00 -5.63
CA ALA A 149 -19.71 -4.66 -5.43
C ALA A 149 -20.34 -5.71 -4.51
N SER A 150 -21.08 -5.23 -3.51
CA SER A 150 -22.06 -6.00 -2.74
C SER A 150 -23.18 -6.52 -3.62
#